data_AF-A0A9Q6MTR5-F1
#
_entry.id   AF-A0A9Q6MTR5-F1
#
_cell.length_a   1.000
_cell.length_b   1.000
_cell.length_c   1.000
_cell.angle_alpha   90.00
_cell.angle_beta   90.00
_cell.angle_gamma   90.00
#
_symmetry.space_group_name_H-M   'P 1'
#
loop_
_entity.id
_entity.type
_entity.pdbx_description
1 polymer ?
#
loop_
_entity_poly.entity_id
_entity_poly.type
_entity_poly.pdbx_seq_one_letter_code
_entity_poly.pdbx_strand_id
1 'polypeptide(L)'
;MLSKYWKYIMISAVIVNLISIKGFPMAIGAIYLPVLFKIIKLQINLSRGLVDQVNASTFVKGNQTGVIISVLCCIVVTVMLFKPLGNFYNHLNGILGVLITISPLTMVVGAILLILTAIGIIQAAKAQFTKVNITKTH
;
A
#
# COMPACT_ATOMS: atom_id res chain seq x y z
N MET A 1 0.48 5.79 -16.76
CA MET A 1 -0.48 6.79 -16.21
C MET A 1 -0.62 6.65 -14.69
N LEU A 2 -0.89 5.44 -14.16
CA LEU A 2 -1.02 5.18 -12.72
C LEU A 2 0.24 5.51 -11.91
N SER A 3 1.44 5.28 -12.45
CA SER A 3 2.71 5.63 -11.79
C SER A 3 2.99 7.13 -11.63
N LYS A 4 2.21 8.01 -12.29
CA LYS A 4 2.33 9.46 -12.11
C LYS A 4 1.43 9.97 -10.99
N TYR A 5 0.26 9.36 -10.84
CA TYR A 5 -0.78 9.79 -9.91
C TYR A 5 -0.91 8.92 -8.65
N TRP A 6 -0.03 7.93 -8.46
CA TRP A 6 -0.12 6.99 -7.32
C TRP A 6 -0.19 7.69 -5.95
N LYS A 7 0.45 8.84 -5.78
CA LYS A 7 0.38 9.63 -4.54
C LYS A 7 -1.03 10.15 -4.28
N TYR A 8 -1.70 10.67 -5.31
CA TYR A 8 -3.07 11.16 -5.21
C TYR A 8 -4.05 10.00 -4.98
N ILE A 9 -3.86 8.88 -5.67
CA ILE A 9 -4.67 7.67 -5.47
C ILE A 9 -4.51 7.15 -4.04
N MET A 10 -3.29 7.14 -3.51
CA MET A 10 -3.00 6.76 -2.12
C MET A 10 -3.69 7.69 -1.13
N ILE A 11 -3.58 9.02 -1.31
CA ILE A 11 -4.24 9.99 -0.43
C ILE A 11 -5.75 9.77 -0.45
N SER A 12 -6.35 9.58 -1.62
CA SER A 12 -7.76 9.24 -1.75
C SER A 12 -8.10 7.92 -1.06
N ALA A 13 -7.25 6.89 -1.19
CA ALA A 13 -7.43 5.60 -0.52
C ALA A 13 -7.43 5.77 1.00
N VAL A 14 -6.52 6.58 1.55
CA VAL A 14 -6.45 6.87 2.99
C VAL A 14 -7.72 7.58 3.44
N ILE A 15 -8.11 8.66 2.76
CA ILE A 15 -9.28 9.46 3.14
C ILE A 15 -10.55 8.60 3.12
N VAL A 16 -10.80 7.86 2.03
CA VAL A 16 -11.99 7.01 1.89
C VAL A 16 -12.03 5.91 2.96
N ASN A 17 -10.89 5.26 3.24
CA ASN A 17 -10.82 4.22 4.26
C ASN A 17 -10.93 4.77 5.70
N LEU A 18 -10.49 6.01 5.96
CA LEU A 18 -10.69 6.67 7.25
C LEU A 18 -12.15 7.09 7.44
N ILE A 19 -12.80 7.63 6.41
CA ILE A 19 -14.24 7.95 6.44
C ILE A 19 -15.06 6.70 6.72
N SER A 20 -14.66 5.55 6.17
CA SER A 20 -15.34 4.29 6.45
C SER A 20 -15.33 3.89 7.93
N ILE A 21 -14.41 4.40 8.76
CA ILE A 21 -14.12 3.99 10.15
C ILE A 21 -13.64 2.53 10.23
N LYS A 22 -14.46 1.57 9.79
CA LYS A 22 -14.11 0.14 9.72
C LYS A 22 -12.97 -0.14 8.73
N GLY A 23 -12.78 0.70 7.73
CA GLY A 23 -11.68 0.59 6.75
C GLY A 23 -10.30 1.01 7.26
N PHE A 24 -10.17 1.44 8.53
CA PHE A 24 -8.92 1.99 9.08
C PHE A 24 -7.66 1.13 8.83
N PRO A 25 -7.67 -0.22 8.97
CA PRO A 25 -6.46 -1.01 8.70
C PRO A 25 -6.02 -0.92 7.23
N MET A 26 -6.95 -0.77 6.27
CA MET A 26 -6.62 -0.51 4.87
C MET A 26 -6.01 0.89 4.67
N ALA A 27 -6.45 1.90 5.43
CA ALA A 27 -5.84 3.23 5.41
C ALA A 27 -4.36 3.18 5.86
N ILE A 28 -4.06 2.45 6.94
CA ILE A 28 -2.68 2.22 7.39
C ILE A 28 -1.88 1.50 6.30
N GLY A 29 -2.46 0.44 5.71
CA GLY A 29 -1.85 -0.30 4.60
C GLY A 29 -1.46 0.61 3.44
N ALA A 30 -2.33 1.55 3.06
CA ALA A 30 -2.05 2.52 2.00
C ALA A 30 -0.85 3.42 2.33
N ILE A 31 -0.74 3.88 3.58
CA ILE A 31 0.38 4.73 4.05
C ILE A 31 1.69 3.94 4.14
N TYR A 32 1.63 2.62 4.33
CA TYR A 32 2.82 1.78 4.43
C TYR A 32 3.47 1.50 3.07
N LEU A 33 2.68 1.41 1.98
CA LEU A 33 3.17 1.08 0.64
C LEU A 33 4.35 1.97 0.13
N PRO A 34 4.40 3.29 0.36
CA PRO A 34 5.54 4.14 0.00
C PRO A 34 6.84 3.78 0.71
N VAL A 35 6.77 3.22 1.91
CA VAL A 35 7.96 2.84 2.70
C VAL A 35 8.77 1.79 1.93
N LEU A 36 8.12 0.98 1.10
CA LEU A 36 8.76 -0.01 0.24
C LEU A 36 9.77 0.61 -0.75
N PHE A 37 9.55 1.84 -1.24
CA PHE A 37 10.56 2.53 -2.06
C PHE A 37 11.86 2.76 -1.31
N LYS A 38 11.75 3.14 -0.03
CA LYS A 38 12.93 3.34 0.82
C LYS A 38 13.64 2.02 1.07
N ILE A 39 12.89 0.94 1.30
CA ILE A 39 13.45 -0.40 1.50
C ILE A 39 14.15 -0.90 0.24
N ILE A 40 13.52 -0.81 -0.94
CA ILE A 40 14.14 -1.19 -2.22
C ILE A 40 15.41 -0.38 -2.47
N LYS A 41 15.37 0.94 -2.23
CA LYS A 41 16.54 1.81 -2.37
C LYS A 41 17.67 1.41 -1.41
N LEU A 42 17.33 1.08 -0.16
CA LEU A 42 18.28 0.59 0.83
C LEU A 42 18.90 -0.74 0.39
N GLN A 43 18.09 -1.70 -0.07
CA GLN A 43 18.58 -3.00 -0.57
C GLN A 43 19.52 -2.83 -1.77
N ILE A 44 19.19 -1.95 -2.71
CA ILE A 44 20.07 -1.62 -3.84
C ILE A 44 21.36 -0.98 -3.33
N ASN A 45 21.28 -0.02 -2.41
CA ASN A 45 22.45 0.67 -1.86
C ASN A 45 23.39 -0.26 -1.09
N LEU A 46 22.86 -1.19 -0.29
CA LEU A 46 23.66 -2.19 0.43
C LEU A 46 24.31 -3.20 -0.53
N SER A 47 23.64 -3.53 -1.63
CA SER A 47 24.18 -4.44 -2.65
C SER A 47 25.31 -3.80 -3.45
N ARG A 48 25.38 -2.46 -3.53
CA ARG A 48 26.49 -1.74 -4.16
C ARG A 48 27.76 -1.99 -3.35
N GLY A 49 28.70 -2.75 -3.91
CA GLY A 49 29.96 -3.12 -3.28
C GLY A 49 30.05 -4.58 -2.82
N LEU A 50 28.92 -5.28 -2.72
CA LEU A 50 28.89 -6.72 -2.40
C LEU A 50 28.87 -7.61 -3.65
N VAL A 51 28.37 -7.09 -4.77
CA VAL A 51 28.23 -7.83 -6.05
C VAL A 51 28.67 -6.97 -7.23
N ASP A 52 29.23 -7.62 -8.26
CA ASP A 52 29.82 -6.95 -9.44
C ASP A 52 28.77 -6.27 -10.34
N GLN A 53 27.52 -6.77 -10.31
CA GLN A 53 26.40 -6.20 -11.04
C GLN A 53 25.14 -6.21 -10.17
N VAL A 54 24.54 -5.02 -9.98
CA VAL A 54 23.28 -4.88 -9.24
C VAL A 54 22.14 -4.75 -10.25
N ASN A 55 21.35 -5.81 -10.41
CA ASN A 55 20.12 -5.75 -11.22
C ASN A 55 18.94 -5.26 -10.37
N ALA A 56 18.64 -3.95 -10.46
CA ALA A 56 17.56 -3.32 -9.70
C ALA A 56 16.16 -3.90 -10.02
N SER A 57 15.97 -4.49 -11.21
CA SER A 57 14.71 -5.14 -11.59
C SER A 57 14.41 -6.37 -10.72
N THR A 58 15.44 -7.13 -10.32
CA THR A 58 15.30 -8.29 -9.44
C THR A 58 14.78 -7.89 -8.06
N PHE A 59 15.29 -6.79 -7.49
CA PHE A 59 14.82 -6.27 -6.21
C PHE A 59 13.38 -5.77 -6.28
N VAL A 60 12.99 -5.09 -7.35
CA VAL A 60 11.60 -4.65 -7.54
C VAL A 60 10.66 -5.85 -7.69
N LYS A 61 11.06 -6.88 -8.44
CA LYS A 61 10.26 -8.11 -8.61
C LYS A 61 10.12 -8.89 -7.30
N GLY A 62 11.18 -8.98 -6.50
CA GLY A 62 11.14 -9.60 -5.18
C GLY A 62 10.21 -8.86 -4.21
N ASN A 63 10.28 -7.53 -4.18
CA ASN A 63 9.41 -6.73 -3.32
C ASN A 63 7.95 -6.69 -3.82
N GLN A 64 7.70 -6.86 -5.12
CA GLN A 64 6.34 -6.90 -5.69
C GLN A 64 5.45 -7.96 -5.01
N THR A 65 5.99 -9.16 -4.77
CA THR A 65 5.24 -10.22 -4.08
C THR A 65 4.89 -9.84 -2.64
N GLY A 66 5.84 -9.24 -1.91
CA GLY A 66 5.61 -8.73 -0.57
C GLY A 66 4.52 -7.65 -0.52
N VAL A 67 4.47 -6.76 -1.51
CA VAL A 67 3.41 -5.75 -1.65
C VAL A 67 2.04 -6.40 -1.75
N ILE A 68 1.90 -7.40 -2.64
CA ILE A 68 0.63 -8.08 -2.89
C ILE A 68 0.14 -8.79 -1.62
N ILE A 69 1.04 -9.49 -0.93
CA ILE A 69 0.74 -10.17 0.34
C ILE A 69 0.28 -9.16 1.39
N SER A 70 0.96 -8.01 1.51
CA SER A 70 0.60 -6.96 2.46
C SER A 70 -0.80 -6.38 2.17
N VAL A 71 -1.14 -6.14 0.91
CA VAL A 71 -2.47 -5.61 0.53
C VAL A 71 -3.56 -6.61 0.88
N LEU A 72 -3.34 -7.89 0.55
CA LEU A 72 -4.28 -8.97 0.90
C LEU A 72 -4.46 -9.05 2.43
N CYS A 73 -3.36 -8.97 3.18
CA CYS A 73 -3.38 -8.95 4.64
C CYS A 73 -4.19 -7.78 5.19
N CYS A 74 -4.00 -6.56 4.66
CA CYS A 74 -4.77 -5.39 5.08
C CYS A 74 -6.28 -5.58 4.90
N ILE A 75 -6.70 -6.18 3.78
CA ILE A 75 -8.12 -6.47 3.51
C ILE A 75 -8.64 -7.52 4.50
N VAL A 76 -7.91 -8.63 4.67
CA VAL A 76 -8.32 -9.73 5.57
C VAL A 76 -8.43 -9.26 7.03
N VAL A 77 -7.42 -8.55 7.53
CA VAL A 77 -7.41 -8.02 8.90
C VAL A 77 -8.58 -7.05 9.10
N THR A 78 -8.90 -6.23 8.10
CA THR A 78 -10.04 -5.31 8.17
C THR A 78 -11.35 -6.05 8.39
N VAL A 79 -11.60 -7.13 7.64
CA VAL A 79 -12.81 -7.95 7.79
C VAL A 79 -12.79 -8.70 9.13
N MET A 80 -11.65 -9.27 9.53
CA MET A 80 -11.51 -9.99 10.80
C MET A 80 -11.81 -9.09 12.01
N LEU A 81 -11.44 -7.81 11.95
CA LEU A 81 -11.65 -6.86 13.03
C LEU A 81 -13.11 -6.44 13.23
N PHE A 82 -14.02 -6.78 12.31
CA PHE A 82 -15.44 -6.45 12.47
C PHE A 82 -16.08 -7.09 13.69
N LYS A 83 -15.73 -8.35 13.96
CA LYS A 83 -16.29 -9.12 15.07
C LYS A 83 -15.85 -8.57 16.43
N PRO A 84 -14.54 -8.41 16.73
CA PRO A 84 -14.11 -7.87 18.01
C PRO A 84 -14.50 -6.40 18.22
N LEU A 85 -14.54 -5.59 17.14
CA LEU A 85 -14.93 -4.18 17.24
C LEU A 85 -16.43 -3.93 17.05
N GLY A 86 -17.25 -4.98 16.91
CA GLY A 86 -18.68 -4.85 16.65
C GLY A 86 -19.40 -4.02 17.71
N ASN A 87 -19.12 -4.29 18.99
CA ASN A 87 -19.69 -3.52 20.10
C ASN A 87 -19.22 -2.06 20.06
N PHE A 88 -17.95 -1.79 19.76
CA PHE A 88 -17.45 -0.42 19.61
C PHE A 88 -18.21 0.32 18.50
N TYR A 89 -18.38 -0.29 17.32
CA TYR A 89 -19.10 0.31 16.21
C TYR A 89 -20.57 0.57 16.51
N ASN A 90 -21.22 -0.30 17.28
CA ASN A 90 -22.63 -0.14 17.66
C ASN A 90 -22.87 0.97 18.69
N HIS A 91 -21.84 1.40 19.44
CA HIS A 91 -21.95 2.55 20.35
C HIS A 91 -21.71 3.89 19.66
N LEU A 92 -21.29 3.91 18.39
CA LEU A 92 -21.08 5.14 17.62
C LEU A 92 -22.42 5.67 17.11
N ASN A 93 -22.88 6.79 17.67
CA ASN A 93 -24.12 7.47 17.30
C ASN A 93 -23.88 8.77 16.51
N GLY A 94 -24.96 9.39 16.03
CA GLY A 94 -24.91 10.64 15.27
C GLY A 94 -24.17 10.49 13.94
N ILE A 95 -23.29 11.45 13.63
CA ILE A 95 -22.50 11.46 12.38
C ILE A 95 -21.63 10.21 12.23
N LEU A 96 -21.07 9.71 13.34
CA LEU A 96 -20.23 8.51 13.33
C LEU A 96 -21.05 7.23 13.03
N GLY A 97 -22.28 7.15 13.56
CA GLY A 97 -23.20 6.06 13.24
C GLY A 97 -23.64 6.04 11.77
N VAL A 98 -23.82 7.23 11.16
CA VAL A 98 -24.08 7.34 9.71
C VAL A 98 -22.88 6.82 8.91
N LEU A 99 -21.65 7.19 9.30
CA LEU A 99 -20.42 6.68 8.67
C LEU A 99 -20.29 5.16 8.76
N ILE A 100 -20.66 4.56 9.90
CA ILE A 100 -20.69 3.10 10.07
C ILE A 100 -21.70 2.43 9.15
N THR A 101 -22.85 3.07 8.90
CA THR A 101 -23.90 2.55 8.00
C THR A 101 -23.45 2.54 6.54
N ILE A 102 -22.76 3.60 6.08
CA ILE A 102 -22.19 3.67 4.71
C ILE A 102 -20.86 2.93 4.56
N SER A 103 -20.30 2.43 5.67
CA SER A 103 -19.02 1.73 5.71
C SER A 103 -18.90 0.57 4.70
N PRO A 104 -19.90 -0.30 4.50
CA PRO A 104 -19.76 -1.41 3.55
C PRO A 104 -19.43 -0.93 2.13
N LEU A 105 -20.10 0.12 1.67
CA LEU A 105 -19.87 0.71 0.35
C LEU A 105 -18.49 1.39 0.28
N THR A 106 -18.18 2.24 1.26
CA THR A 106 -16.92 2.98 1.30
C THR A 106 -15.71 2.07 1.44
N MET A 107 -15.83 0.91 2.10
CA MET A 107 -14.78 -0.10 2.16
C MET A 107 -14.50 -0.77 0.83
N VAL A 108 -15.53 -1.09 0.04
CA VAL A 108 -15.31 -1.66 -1.30
C VAL A 108 -14.54 -0.67 -2.18
N VAL A 109 -14.96 0.60 -2.17
CA VAL A 109 -14.24 1.67 -2.87
C VAL A 109 -12.82 1.82 -2.33
N GLY A 110 -12.65 1.80 -1.01
CA GLY A 110 -11.36 1.89 -0.34
C GLY A 110 -10.41 0.74 -0.65
N ALA A 111 -10.93 -0.49 -0.79
CA ALA A 111 -10.16 -1.67 -1.18
C ALA A 111 -9.70 -1.58 -2.63
N ILE A 112 -10.57 -1.13 -3.54
CA ILE A 112 -10.20 -0.87 -4.94
C ILE A 112 -9.09 0.18 -5.01
N LEU A 113 -9.24 1.29 -4.29
CA LEU A 113 -8.22 2.35 -4.24
C LEU A 113 -6.89 1.84 -3.66
N LEU A 114 -6.91 0.97 -2.65
CA LEU A 114 -5.72 0.35 -2.09
C LEU A 114 -4.99 -0.52 -3.14
N ILE A 115 -5.72 -1.36 -3.88
CA ILE A 115 -5.17 -2.21 -4.95
C ILE A 115 -4.56 -1.33 -6.06
N LEU A 116 -5.28 -0.29 -6.49
CA LEU A 116 -4.78 0.65 -7.50
C LEU A 116 -3.53 1.39 -7.01
N THR A 117 -3.48 1.74 -5.72
CA THR A 117 -2.30 2.34 -5.09
C THR A 117 -1.10 1.40 -5.16
N ALA A 118 -1.27 0.14 -4.77
CA ALA A 118 -0.21 -0.86 -4.83
C ALA A 118 0.31 -1.08 -6.25
N ILE A 119 -0.59 -1.20 -7.23
CA ILE A 119 -0.23 -1.32 -8.65
C ILE A 119 0.53 -0.06 -9.12
N GLY A 120 0.03 1.13 -8.79
CA GLY A 120 0.66 2.40 -9.16
C GLY A 120 2.07 2.55 -8.58
N ILE A 121 2.26 2.12 -7.33
CA ILE A 121 3.54 2.11 -6.64
C ILE A 121 4.52 1.12 -7.29
N ILE A 122 4.09 -0.10 -7.59
CA ILE A 122 4.93 -1.09 -8.29
C ILE A 122 5.36 -0.56 -9.66
N GLN A 123 4.44 0.05 -10.42
CA GLN A 123 4.77 0.66 -11.72
C GLN A 123 5.75 1.82 -11.57
N ALA A 124 5.59 2.67 -10.56
CA ALA A 124 6.51 3.77 -10.26
C ALA A 124 7.89 3.25 -9.83
N ALA A 125 7.96 2.19 -9.04
CA ALA A 125 9.22 1.54 -8.66
C ALA A 125 9.93 0.96 -9.88
N LYS A 126 9.22 0.23 -10.75
CA LYS A 126 9.79 -0.27 -12.02
C LYS A 126 10.35 0.90 -12.85
N ALA A 127 9.56 1.94 -13.06
CA ALA A 127 10.01 3.10 -13.85
C ALA A 127 11.25 3.81 -13.25
N GLN A 128 11.33 3.90 -11.92
CA GLN A 128 12.45 4.54 -11.22
C GLN A 128 13.73 3.70 -11.23
N PHE A 129 13.60 2.38 -11.07
CA PHE A 129 14.74 1.49 -10.85
C PHE A 129 15.20 0.75 -12.12
N THR A 130 14.37 0.63 -13.18
CA THR A 130 14.79 0.05 -14.47
C THR A 130 15.94 0.83 -15.14
N LYS A 131 16.11 2.12 -14.81
CA LYS A 131 17.22 2.94 -15.33
C LYS A 131 18.54 2.79 -14.57
N VAL A 132 18.58 1.94 -13.54
CA VAL A 132 19.73 1.77 -12.65
C VAL A 132 20.45 0.47 -13.02
N ASN A 133 21.28 0.52 -14.08
CA ASN A 133 22.32 -0.49 -14.31
C ASN A 133 23.58 -0.01 -13.60
N ILE A 134 24.04 -0.76 -12.60
CA ILE A 134 25.24 -0.43 -11.83
C ILE A 134 26.26 -1.51 -12.12
N THR A 135 27.23 -1.18 -12.98
CA THR A 135 28.46 -1.92 -13.17
C THR A 135 29.49 -1.41 -12.17
N LYS A 136 30.27 -2.32 -11.58
CA LYS A 136 31.48 -1.98 -10.82
C LYS A 136 32.40 -1.15 -11.73
N THR A 137 32.65 0.12 -11.38
CA THR A 137 33.87 0.80 -11.83
C THR A 137 35.01 0.26 -11.00
N HIS A 138 35.87 -0.53 -11.66
CA HIS A 138 37.14 -1.02 -11.12
C HIS A 138 38.08 0.12 -10.77
#